data_AF-A0A9E0VMT7-F1
#
_entry.id   AF-A0A9E0VMT7-F1
#
_cell.length_a   1.000
_cell.length_b   1.000
_cell.length_c   1.000
_cell.angle_alpha   90.00
_cell.angle_beta   90.00
_cell.angle_gamma   90.00
#
_symmetry.space_group_name_H-M   'P 1'
#
loop_
_entity.id
_entity.type
_entity.pdbx_description
1 polymer ?
#
loop_
_entity_poly.entity_id
_entity_poly.type
_entity_poly.pdbx_seq_one_letter_code
_entity_poly.pdbx_strand_id
1 'polypeptide(L)'
;MGKRRTLLIVLILLAAMPMLSNNRTILLWGHVKDAFTNGGIKNVKVTLLDENKVPVDSQTVQYFDEGKSNMDSYYKFSIPA
;
A
#
# COMPACT_ATOMS: atom_id res chain seq x y z
N MET A 1 -42.35 10.40 -28.46
CA MET A 1 -41.76 10.94 -27.20
C MET A 1 -40.86 9.97 -26.42
N GLY A 2 -40.93 8.65 -26.63
CA GLY A 2 -40.12 7.67 -25.88
C GLY A 2 -38.63 7.60 -26.23
N LYS A 3 -38.27 7.63 -27.52
CA LYS A 3 -36.88 7.44 -27.99
C LYS A 3 -35.87 8.43 -27.40
N ARG A 4 -36.24 9.71 -27.24
CA ARG A 4 -35.37 10.75 -26.66
C ARG A 4 -35.13 10.55 -25.16
N ARG A 5 -36.14 10.06 -24.43
CA ARG A 5 -36.01 9.75 -22.99
C ARG A 5 -35.14 8.52 -22.76
N THR A 6 -35.31 7.48 -23.58
CA THR A 6 -34.46 6.29 -23.54
C THR A 6 -33.01 6.64 -23.84
N LEU A 7 -32.76 7.49 -24.85
CA LEU A 7 -31.41 7.95 -25.18
C LEU A 7 -30.75 8.70 -24.01
N LEU A 8 -31.53 9.57 -23.33
CA LEU A 8 -31.05 10.33 -22.18
C LEU A 8 -30.67 9.42 -21.00
N ILE A 9 -31.50 8.41 -20.72
CA ILE A 9 -31.25 7.43 -19.65
C ILE A 9 -29.97 6.63 -19.94
N VAL A 10 -29.76 6.23 -21.20
CA VAL A 10 -28.54 5.51 -21.60
C VAL A 10 -27.30 6.38 -21.46
N LEU A 11 -27.36 7.66 -21.84
CA LEU A 11 -26.26 8.61 -21.66
C LEU A 11 -25.89 8.84 -20.18
N ILE A 12 -26.89 8.95 -19.31
CA ILE A 12 -26.68 9.09 -17.86
C ILE A 12 -26.02 7.82 -17.29
N LEU A 13 -26.47 6.64 -17.72
CA LEU A 13 -25.89 5.36 -17.31
C LEU A 13 -24.43 5.19 -17.78
N LEU A 14 -24.09 5.62 -19.00
CA LEU A 14 -22.70 5.61 -19.48
C LEU A 14 -21.82 6.60 -18.70
N ALA A 15 -22.32 7.80 -18.39
CA ALA A 15 -21.58 8.79 -17.61
C ALA A 15 -21.37 8.40 -16.15
N ALA A 16 -22.25 7.54 -15.61
CA ALA A 16 -22.15 7.00 -14.25
C ALA A 16 -21.26 5.76 -14.15
N MET A 17 -20.74 5.23 -15.26
CA MET A 17 -19.78 4.13 -15.21
C MET A 17 -18.49 4.66 -14.55
N PRO A 18 -18.08 4.10 -13.39
CA PRO A 18 -16.80 4.48 -12.82
C PRO A 18 -15.72 4.15 -13.84
N MET A 19 -14.91 5.14 -14.22
CA MET A 19 -13.70 4.86 -14.98
C MET A 19 -12.89 3.85 -14.17
N LEU A 20 -12.62 2.70 -14.77
CA LEU A 20 -11.76 1.69 -14.18
C LEU A 20 -10.37 2.32 -14.09
N SER A 21 -10.07 2.98 -12.97
CA SER A 21 -8.72 3.44 -12.68
C SER A 21 -7.83 2.20 -12.70
N ASN A 22 -6.77 2.24 -13.49
CA ASN A 22 -5.75 1.21 -13.47
C ASN A 22 -4.95 1.38 -12.18
N ASN A 23 -5.57 1.07 -11.04
CA ASN A 23 -5.01 1.18 -9.70
C ASN A 23 -3.84 0.20 -9.60
N ARG A 24 -2.67 0.64 -10.02
CA ARG A 24 -1.43 -0.10 -9.79
C ARG A 24 -1.14 0.02 -8.30
N THR A 25 -0.81 -1.08 -7.66
CA THR A 25 -0.31 -1.07 -6.29
C THR A 25 1.20 -1.26 -6.34
N ILE A 26 1.96 -0.34 -5.77
CA ILE A 26 3.39 -0.48 -5.57
C ILE A 26 3.61 -1.16 -4.22
N LEU A 27 4.39 -2.23 -4.21
CA LEU A 27 4.83 -2.89 -2.98
C LEU A 27 6.23 -2.41 -2.62
N LEU A 28 6.34 -1.68 -1.51
CA LEU A 28 7.64 -1.30 -0.94
C LEU A 28 7.94 -2.23 0.24
N TRP A 29 8.98 -3.05 0.10
CA TRP A 29 9.44 -4.01 1.11
C TRP A 29 10.89 -3.70 1.47
N GLY A 30 11.26 -3.82 2.75
CA GLY A 30 12.65 -3.85 3.18
C GLY A 30 12.87 -4.67 4.44
N HIS A 31 14.15 -4.91 4.75
CA HIS A 31 14.59 -5.55 5.99
C HIS A 31 15.24 -4.51 6.90
N VAL A 32 15.06 -4.66 8.21
CA VAL A 32 15.75 -3.86 9.22
C VAL A 32 16.68 -4.79 9.98
N LYS A 33 17.99 -4.57 9.92
CA LYS A 33 18.98 -5.48 10.50
C LYS A 33 20.08 -4.72 11.21
N ASP A 34 20.60 -5.36 12.25
CA ASP A 34 21.84 -4.94 12.89
C ASP A 34 23.01 -5.19 11.94
N ALA A 35 23.88 -4.19 11.81
CA ALA A 35 24.94 -4.21 10.79
C ALA A 35 26.07 -5.20 11.09
N PHE A 36 26.27 -5.58 12.36
CA PHE A 36 27.35 -6.47 12.77
C PHE A 36 26.91 -7.94 12.78
N THR A 37 25.75 -8.20 13.37
CA THR A 37 25.20 -9.56 13.53
C THR A 37 24.34 -10.00 12.35
N ASN A 38 23.89 -9.06 11.51
CA ASN A 38 22.88 -9.28 10.47
C ASN A 38 21.54 -9.82 11.00
N GLY A 39 21.32 -9.74 12.32
CA GLY A 39 20.07 -10.11 12.99
C GLY A 39 19.02 -9.00 12.90
N GLY A 40 17.75 -9.39 12.86
CA GLY A 40 16.62 -8.48 12.84
C GLY A 40 16.47 -7.69 14.15
N ILE A 41 16.13 -6.41 14.02
CA ILE A 41 15.93 -5.49 15.15
C ILE A 41 14.45 -5.49 15.53
N LYS A 42 14.16 -5.79 16.79
CA LYS A 42 12.79 -5.83 17.34
C LYS A 42 12.21 -4.44 17.58
N ASN A 43 10.88 -4.35 17.46
CA ASN A 43 10.05 -3.22 17.86
C ASN A 43 10.41 -1.90 17.16
N VAL A 44 10.98 -1.98 15.96
CA VAL A 44 11.26 -0.82 15.12
C VAL A 44 9.96 -0.33 14.50
N LYS A 45 9.67 0.96 14.66
CA LYS A 45 8.58 1.63 13.95
C LYS A 45 9.13 2.21 12.64
N VAL A 46 8.49 1.86 11.52
CA VAL A 46 8.80 2.38 10.19
C VAL A 46 7.62 3.22 9.73
N THR A 47 7.91 4.45 9.28
CA THR A 47 6.90 5.40 8.80
C THR A 47 7.20 5.75 7.34
N LEU A 48 6.22 5.55 6.47
CA LEU A 48 6.27 5.99 5.09
C LEU A 48 5.80 7.45 5.02
N LEU A 49 6.58 8.30 4.38
CA LEU A 49 6.24 9.70 4.14
C LEU A 49 6.02 9.93 2.64
N ASP A 50 5.17 10.90 2.31
CA ASP A 50 5.09 11.45 0.96
C ASP A 50 6.22 12.48 0.69
N GLU A 51 6.22 13.04 -0.52
CA GLU A 51 7.17 14.07 -0.95
C GLU A 51 7.14 15.35 -0.10
N ASN A 52 6.02 15.62 0.58
CA ASN A 52 5.84 16.76 1.47
C ASN A 52 6.18 16.42 2.93
N LYS A 53 6.76 15.23 3.18
CA LYS A 53 7.11 14.70 4.50
C LYS A 53 5.88 14.43 5.39
N VAL A 54 4.70 14.25 4.80
CA VAL A 54 3.48 13.90 5.53
C VAL A 54 3.42 12.39 5.72
N PRO A 55 3.13 11.87 6.94
CA PRO A 55 2.95 10.45 7.16
C PRO A 55 1.80 9.86 6.33
N VAL A 56 2.13 8.90 5.47
CA VAL A 56 1.17 8.12 4.69
C VAL A 56 0.72 6.89 5.48
N ASP A 57 1.67 6.17 6.07
CA ASP A 57 1.41 4.98 6.88
C ASP A 57 2.53 4.76 7.90
N SER A 58 2.27 4.00 8.96
CA SER A 58 3.25 3.60 9.95
C SER A 58 2.96 2.21 10.46
N GLN A 59 3.99 1.37 10.49
CA GLN A 59 3.91 0.01 11.02
C GLN A 59 5.10 -0.30 11.92
N THR A 60 4.89 -1.21 12.87
CA THR A 60 6.00 -1.89 13.52
C THR A 60 6.48 -3.00 12.60
N VAL A 61 7.79 -3.24 12.55
CA VAL A 61 8.36 -4.35 11.77
C VAL A 61 7.73 -5.69 12.17
N GLN A 62 7.58 -6.56 11.18
CA GLN A 62 7.16 -7.94 11.33
C GLN A 62 8.40 -8.85 11.38
N TYR A 63 8.23 -10.11 11.77
CA TYR A 63 9.32 -11.04 11.99
C TYR A 63 9.13 -12.34 11.20
N PHE A 64 10.19 -12.77 10.51
CA PHE A 64 10.36 -14.17 10.14
C PHE A 64 11.15 -14.88 11.25
N ASP A 65 10.74 -16.12 11.55
CA ASP A 65 11.42 -16.96 12.54
C ASP A 65 11.56 -16.29 13.92
N GLU A 66 10.46 -15.72 14.42
CA GLU A 66 10.44 -14.99 15.67
C GLU A 66 11.01 -15.81 16.84
N GLY A 67 11.94 -15.21 17.59
CA GLY A 67 12.57 -15.84 18.75
C GLY A 67 13.86 -16.60 18.46
N LYS A 68 14.27 -16.78 17.20
CA LYS A 68 15.60 -17.33 16.87
C LYS A 68 16.70 -16.26 16.99
N SER A 69 17.95 -16.70 17.22
CA SER A 69 19.12 -15.79 17.30
C SER A 69 19.33 -14.95 16.03
N ASN A 70 18.90 -15.45 14.87
CA ASN A 70 18.97 -14.77 13.57
C ASN A 70 17.58 -14.47 13.00
N MET A 71 16.63 -14.10 13.87
CA MET A 71 15.31 -13.62 13.44
C MET A 71 15.45 -12.51 12.40
N ASP A 72 14.62 -12.50 11.36
CA ASP A 72 14.65 -11.47 10.31
C ASP A 72 13.47 -10.51 10.49
N SER A 73 13.74 -9.21 10.64
CA SER A 73 12.69 -8.20 10.74
C SER A 73 12.50 -7.44 9.44
N TYR A 74 11.26 -7.27 9.02
CA TYR A 74 10.90 -6.66 7.74
C TYR A 74 9.71 -5.70 7.87
N TYR A 75 9.54 -4.84 6.87
CA TYR A 75 8.36 -4.00 6.70
C TYR A 75 7.82 -4.16 5.27
N LYS A 76 6.52 -3.92 5.09
CA LYS A 76 5.88 -3.96 3.77
C LYS A 76 4.76 -2.92 3.68
N PHE A 77 4.88 -1.98 2.77
CA PHE A 77 3.84 -1.01 2.44
C PHE A 77 3.19 -1.36 1.11
N SER A 78 1.87 -1.21 1.05
CA SER A 78 1.07 -1.28 -0.18
C SER A 78 0.63 0.14 -0.54
N ILE A 79 1.24 0.72 -1.57
CA ILE A 79 1.03 2.11 -1.96
C ILE A 79 0.14 2.13 -3.20
N PRO A 80 -1.04 2.76 -3.16
CA PRO A 80 -1.83 3.01 -4.36
C PRO A 80 -1.06 4.00 -5.27
N ALA A 81 -0.92 3.67 -6.55
CA ALA A 81 -0.26 4.49 -7.56
C ALA A 81 -1.25 5.30 -8.40
#